data_AF-A0A1F7PHM6-F1
#
_entry.id   AF-A0A1F7PHM6-F1
#
_cell.length_a   1.000
_cell.length_b   1.000
_cell.length_c   1.000
_cell.angle_alpha   90.00
_cell.angle_beta   90.00
_cell.angle_gamma   90.00
#
_symmetry.space_group_name_H-M   'P 1'
#
loop_
_entity.id
_entity.type
_entity.pdbx_description
1 polymer ?
#
loop_
_entity_poly.entity_id
_entity_poly.type
_entity_poly.pdbx_seq_one_letter_code
_entity_poly.pdbx_strand_id
1 'polypeptide(L)' 'MAKRRVKIWYDQEGDFLEVIFDESAGHFRETSSEHVMEKVDADGNIVGFSVLKVSALKDAPIEVAL' A
#
# COMPACT_ATOMS: atom_id res chain seq x y z
N MET A 1 -2.54 -25.27 -3.10
CA MET A 1 -2.35 -23.90 -2.58
C MET A 1 -2.66 -22.93 -3.71
N ALA A 2 -3.72 -22.13 -3.61
CA ALA A 2 -4.00 -21.11 -4.61
C ALA A 2 -2.89 -20.04 -4.56
N LYS A 3 -2.30 -19.68 -5.70
CA LYS A 3 -1.32 -18.59 -5.77
C LYS A 3 -2.04 -17.28 -5.47
N ARG A 4 -1.64 -16.58 -4.41
CA ARG A 4 -2.11 -15.22 -4.14
C ARG A 4 -1.55 -14.31 -5.23
N ARG A 5 -2.42 -13.61 -5.95
CA ARG A 5 -2.02 -12.66 -7.00
C ARG A 5 -1.80 -11.31 -6.34
N VAL A 6 -0.63 -10.72 -6.57
CA VAL A 6 -0.33 -9.37 -6.13
C VAL A 6 -0.39 -8.47 -7.36
N LYS A 7 -1.13 -7.37 -7.25
CA LYS A 7 -1.13 -6.31 -8.25
C LYS A 7 -0.28 -5.16 -7.73
N ILE A 8 0.56 -4.62 -8.60
CA ILE A 8 1.43 -3.49 -8.28
C ILE A 8 1.14 -2.43 -9.34
N TRP A 9 0.77 -1.23 -8.90
CA TRP A 9 0.52 -0.09 -9.74
C TRP A 9 1.45 1.05 -9.35
N TYR A 10 2.14 1.63 -10.33
CA TYR A 10 3.06 2.74 -10.12
C TYR A 10 2.65 3.89 -11.04
N ASP A 11 2.40 5.04 -10.43
CA ASP A 11 2.20 6.30 -11.10
C ASP A 11 3.41 7.20 -10.83
N GLN A 12 4.21 7.39 -11.88
CA GLN A 12 5.40 8.22 -11.81
C GLN A 12 5.05 9.72 -11.70
N GLU A 13 3.95 10.16 -12.32
CA GLU A 13 3.56 11.57 -12.34
C GLU A 13 3.03 12.01 -10.96
N GLY A 14 2.23 11.16 -10.32
CA GLY A 14 1.76 11.34 -8.95
C GLY A 14 2.76 10.96 -7.85
N ASP A 15 3.93 10.41 -8.22
CA ASP A 15 4.92 9.83 -7.31
C ASP A 15 4.31 8.85 -6.28
N PHE A 16 3.55 7.89 -6.82
CA PHE A 16 2.67 7.02 -6.05
C PHE A 16 2.83 5.55 -6.44
N LEU A 17 2.85 4.67 -5.45
CA LEU A 17 2.86 3.21 -5.63
C LEU A 17 1.72 2.60 -4.83
N GLU A 18 0.93 1.74 -5.45
CA GLU A 18 -0.07 0.92 -4.76
C GLU A 18 0.23 -0.57 -4.96
N VAL A 19 0.12 -1.32 -3.87
CA VAL A 19 0.26 -2.78 -3.85
C VAL A 19 -1.04 -3.37 -3.32
N ILE A 20 -1.67 -4.23 -4.12
CA ILE A 20 -2.97 -4.83 -3.82
C ILE A 20 -2.81 -6.35 -3.75
N PHE A 21 -3.21 -6.92 -2.62
CA PHE A 21 -3.21 -8.38 -2.36
C PHE A 21 -4.57 -9.02 -2.65
N ASP A 22 -5.64 -8.25 -2.50
CA ASP A 22 -7.02 -8.68 -2.72
C ASP A 22 -7.81 -7.52 -3.35
N GLU A 23 -8.64 -7.82 -4.35
CA GLU A 23 -9.46 -6.83 -5.05
C GLU A 23 -10.79 -6.54 -4.35
N SER A 24 -10.97 -7.10 -3.16
CA SER A 24 -12.10 -6.81 -2.28
C SER A 24 -12.22 -5.31 -2.02
N ALA A 25 -13.46 -4.85 -1.87
CA ALA A 25 -13.74 -3.47 -1.51
C ALA A 25 -13.06 -3.17 -0.16
N GLY A 26 -12.32 -2.07 -0.14
CA GLY A 26 -11.59 -1.64 1.04
C GLY A 26 -11.44 -0.13 1.05
N HIS A 27 -11.18 0.41 2.24
CA HIS A 27 -10.91 1.83 2.45
C HIS A 27 -9.47 2.02 2.92
N PHE A 28 -8.93 3.20 2.66
CA PHE A 28 -7.59 3.55 3.13
C PHE A 28 -7.64 4.07 4.56
N ARG A 29 -6.68 3.61 5.38
CA ARG A 29 -6.42 4.08 6.73
C ARG A 29 -5.00 4.62 6.80
N GLU A 30 -4.82 5.70 7.54
CA GLU A 30 -3.51 6.28 7.82
C GLU A 30 -2.70 5.34 8.71
N THR A 31 -1.40 5.22 8.43
CA THR A 31 -0.47 4.49 9.28
C THR A 31 0.34 5.46 10.15
N SER A 32 1.31 4.95 10.90
CA SER A 32 2.27 5.80 11.62
C SER A 32 3.19 6.60 10.68
N SER A 33 3.20 6.31 9.39
CA SER A 33 3.98 7.04 8.38
C SER A 33 3.06 7.89 7.51
N GLU A 34 3.41 9.16 7.34
CA GLU A 34 2.73 10.07 6.40
C GLU A 34 2.86 9.62 4.93
N HIS A 35 3.80 8.71 4.66
CA HIS A 35 4.06 8.18 3.33
C HIS A 35 3.29 6.89 3.04
N VAL A 36 2.77 6.20 4.05
CA VAL A 36 2.17 4.88 3.86
C VAL A 36 0.73 4.87 4.33
N MET A 37 -0.16 4.42 3.46
CA MET A 37 -1.56 4.19 3.77
C MET A 37 -1.83 2.69 3.63
N GLU A 38 -2.54 2.10 4.58
CA GLU A 38 -2.99 0.73 4.45
C GLU A 38 -4.41 0.69 3.87
N LYS A 39 -4.70 -0.32 3.06
CA LYS A 39 -6.04 -0.58 2.54
C LYS A 39 -6.62 -1.77 3.28
N VAL A 40 -7.70 -1.55 4.00
CA VAL A 40 -8.36 -2.59 4.81
C VAL A 40 -9.76 -2.87 4.28
N ASP A 41 -10.18 -4.13 4.36
CA ASP A 41 -11.55 -4.55 4.07
C ASP A 41 -12.52 -4.20 5.24
N ALA A 42 -13.77 -4.64 5.12
CA ALA A 42 -14.80 -4.40 6.14
C ALA A 42 -14.51 -5.12 7.49
N ASP A 43 -13.75 -6.20 7.46
CA ASP A 43 -13.37 -6.98 8.65
C ASP A 43 -12.06 -6.46 9.27
N GLY A 44 -11.43 -5.47 8.65
CA GLY A 44 -10.17 -4.88 9.09
C GLY A 44 -8.93 -5.65 8.61
N ASN A 45 -9.08 -6.60 7.69
CA ASN A 45 -7.92 -7.28 7.10
C ASN A 45 -7.25 -6.39 6.06
N ILE A 46 -5.91 -6.42 6.04
CA ILE A 46 -5.14 -5.68 5.06
C ILE A 46 -5.24 -6.37 3.69
N VAL A 47 -5.83 -5.64 2.74
CA VAL A 47 -5.98 -6.06 1.35
C VAL A 47 -5.02 -5.35 0.41
N GLY A 48 -4.27 -4.36 0.92
CA GLY A 48 -3.21 -3.68 0.18
C GLY A 48 -2.60 -2.54 0.98
N PHE A 49 -1.69 -1.81 0.37
CA PHE A 49 -1.13 -0.58 0.89
C PHE A 49 -0.72 0.33 -0.26
N SER A 50 -0.60 1.63 0.01
CA SER A 50 -0.03 2.59 -0.91
C SER A 50 1.09 3.39 -0.26
N VAL A 51 2.00 3.84 -1.10
CA VAL A 51 3.17 4.63 -0.75
C VAL A 51 3.12 5.93 -1.55
N LEU A 52 3.09 7.04 -0.83
CA LEU A 52 3.12 8.41 -1.34
C LEU A 52 4.55 8.94 -1.32
N LYS A 53 4.89 9.75 -2.32
CA LYS A 53 6.23 10.33 -2.50
C LYS A 53 7.32 9.25 -2.56
N VAL A 54 7.07 8.21 -3.35
CA VAL A 54 7.96 7.02 -3.47
C VAL A 54 9.38 7.42 -3.86
N SER A 55 9.52 8.45 -4.70
CA SER A 55 10.82 8.95 -5.14
C SER A 55 11.65 9.54 -4.00
N ALA A 56 11.05 9.93 -2.87
CA ALA A 56 11.77 10.41 -1.69
C ALA A 56 12.50 9.26 -0.95
N LEU A 57 12.17 8.01 -1.24
CA LEU A 57 12.76 6.82 -0.61
C LEU A 57 14.09 6.48 -1.29
N LYS A 58 15.12 7.32 -1.07
CA LYS A 58 16.43 7.16 -1.74
C LYS A 58 17.51 6.56 -0.85
N ASP A 59 17.47 6.85 0.46
CA ASP A 59 18.61 6.60 1.34
C ASP A 59 18.29 5.65 2.53
N ALA A 60 17.01 5.51 2.89
CA ALA A 60 16.58 4.67 4.00
C ALA A 60 15.26 3.94 3.68
N PRO A 61 15.09 2.69 4.14
CA PRO A 61 13.82 2.01 4.03
C PRO A 61 12.77 2.67 4.92
N ILE A 62 11.51 2.65 4.48
CA ILE A 62 10.38 2.93 5.36
C ILE A 62 9.96 1.63 6.02
N GLU A 63 9.93 1.64 7.35
CA GLU A 63 9.41 0.56 8.17
C GLU A 63 8.12 1.04 8.84
N VAL A 64 7.02 0.30 8.60
CA VAL A 64 5.68 0.61 9.11
C VAL A 64 5.03 -0.69 9.53
N ALA A 65 4.38 -0.67 10.70
CA ALA A 65 3.53 -1.77 11.13
C ALA A 65 2.16 -1.64 10.43
N LEU A 66 1.79 -2.66 9.67
CA LEU A 66 0.48 -2.82 9.04
C LEU A 66 -0.26 -3.91 9.82
#